data_AF-A0A8H4XUD9-F1
#
_entry.id   AF-A0A8H4XUD9-F1
#
_cell.length_a   1.000
_cell.length_b   1.000
_cell.length_c   1.000
_cell.angle_alpha   90.00
_cell.angle_beta   90.00
_cell.angle_gamma   90.00
#
_symmetry.space_group_name_H-M   'P 1'
#
loop_
_entity.id
_entity.type
_entity.pdbx_description
1 polymer ?
#
loop_
_entity_poly.entity_id
_entity_poly.type
_entity_poly.pdbx_seq_one_letter_code
_entity_poly.pdbx_strand_id
1 'polypeptide(L)'
;MTTLLETPESRTRVDPYGSWMASVLMFHLLFEDPEAKALALKVTEGNAEKGEEVVTCIQTIAGNLTTGLQRGDDDRVSVAYLMLLCGWLFEDPDAVNDFLGEGSIIQSLIREIKQSGVGNILVPGLSCVLLGIIYEFSTKDSPIPRETIHNLLNSGLGREQYIDKITKLREDPLVRDFEVLSRTGRSDRDGALPEIFFDAVFIEFLKDHFSHFLRAIDREPGIEVPVMTNGIQKG
;
A
#
# COMPACT_ATOMS: atom_id res chain seq x y z
N MET A 1 8.10 -11.45 -11.11
CA MET A 1 8.92 -10.46 -10.39
C MET A 1 9.39 -9.35 -11.29
N THR A 2 10.01 -9.65 -12.45
CA THR A 2 10.48 -8.65 -13.42
C THR A 2 9.46 -7.54 -13.75
N THR A 3 8.19 -7.87 -13.99
CA THR A 3 7.14 -6.85 -14.25
C THR A 3 6.81 -5.93 -13.07
N LEU A 4 7.04 -6.36 -11.82
CA LEU A 4 6.80 -5.56 -10.61
C LEU A 4 7.98 -4.67 -10.25
N LEU A 5 9.19 -5.10 -10.60
CA LEU A 5 10.43 -4.49 -10.17
C LEU A 5 11.06 -3.59 -11.24
N GLU A 6 10.75 -3.81 -12.52
CA GLU A 6 11.13 -2.88 -13.59
C GLU A 6 10.48 -1.50 -13.36
N THR A 7 11.29 -0.43 -13.41
CA THR A 7 10.75 0.93 -13.44
C THR A 7 9.82 1.05 -14.63
N PRO A 8 8.56 1.47 -14.44
CA PRO A 8 7.63 1.55 -15.54
C PRO A 8 8.06 2.69 -16.48
N GLU A 9 8.84 2.39 -17.50
CA GLU A 9 8.91 3.19 -18.73
C GLU A 9 7.50 3.25 -19.36
N SER A 10 7.31 4.07 -20.40
CA SER A 10 6.04 4.38 -21.12
C SER A 10 4.94 3.30 -21.29
N ARG A 11 5.20 2.01 -20.98
CA ARG A 11 4.28 0.88 -20.92
C ARG A 11 3.11 1.03 -19.93
N THR A 12 3.25 1.62 -18.74
CA THR A 12 2.10 1.81 -17.81
C THR A 12 1.04 2.74 -18.37
N ARG A 13 1.42 3.64 -19.30
CA ARG A 13 0.50 4.48 -20.05
C ARG A 13 -0.30 3.73 -21.12
N VAL A 14 0.19 2.57 -21.56
CA VAL A 14 -0.36 1.81 -22.69
C VAL A 14 -1.16 0.59 -22.21
N ASP A 15 -0.75 -0.04 -21.10
CA ASP A 15 -1.47 -1.15 -20.47
C ASP A 15 -1.25 -1.21 -18.95
N PRO A 16 -2.14 -0.61 -18.13
CA PRO A 16 -2.04 -0.67 -16.68
C PRO A 16 -2.32 -2.07 -16.11
N TYR A 17 -2.94 -2.97 -16.88
CA TYR A 17 -3.36 -4.28 -16.38
C TYR A 17 -2.22 -5.27 -16.22
N GLY A 18 -1.09 -5.08 -16.92
CA GLY A 18 0.11 -5.88 -16.70
C GLY A 18 0.64 -5.72 -15.27
N SER A 19 0.87 -4.47 -14.84
CA SER A 19 1.30 -4.17 -13.46
C SER A 19 0.23 -4.49 -12.43
N TRP A 20 -1.04 -4.22 -12.75
CA TRP A 20 -2.16 -4.55 -11.87
C TRP A 20 -2.25 -6.06 -11.60
N MET A 21 -2.25 -6.88 -12.65
CA MET A 21 -2.34 -8.34 -12.53
C MET A 21 -1.13 -8.91 -11.80
N ALA A 22 0.07 -8.43 -12.11
CA ALA A 22 1.28 -8.87 -11.41
C ALA A 22 1.20 -8.56 -9.90
N SER A 23 0.66 -7.41 -9.53
CA SER A 23 0.54 -7.00 -8.12
C SER A 23 -0.53 -7.80 -7.40
N VAL A 24 -1.67 -8.04 -8.04
CA VAL A 24 -2.76 -8.88 -7.50
C VAL A 24 -2.28 -10.32 -7.31
N LEU A 25 -1.56 -10.90 -8.28
CA LEU A 25 -1.00 -12.25 -8.13
C LEU A 25 -0.01 -12.32 -6.97
N MET A 26 0.88 -11.32 -6.83
CA MET A 26 1.80 -11.26 -5.69
C MET A 26 1.05 -11.10 -4.37
N PHE A 27 -0.02 -10.29 -4.33
CA PHE A 27 -0.86 -10.13 -3.16
C PHE A 27 -1.44 -11.47 -2.72
N HIS A 28 -2.06 -12.23 -3.64
CA HIS A 28 -2.61 -13.57 -3.33
C HIS A 28 -1.57 -14.59 -2.88
N LEU A 29 -0.31 -14.46 -3.30
CA LEU A 29 0.77 -15.35 -2.85
C LEU A 29 1.26 -15.03 -1.43
N LEU A 30 1.05 -13.80 -0.95
CA LEU A 30 1.59 -13.31 0.31
C LEU A 30 0.54 -13.10 1.39
N PHE A 31 -0.70 -12.84 0.99
CA PHE A 31 -1.78 -12.48 1.88
C PHE A 31 -2.05 -13.63 2.87
N GLU A 32 -2.05 -13.32 4.16
CA GLU A 32 -2.21 -14.28 5.27
C GLU A 32 -1.21 -15.45 5.28
N ASP A 33 -0.05 -15.32 4.62
CA ASP A 33 1.02 -16.34 4.63
C ASP A 33 2.34 -15.76 5.17
N PRO A 34 2.63 -15.95 6.48
CA PRO A 34 3.87 -15.51 7.09
C PRO A 34 5.15 -16.12 6.49
N GLU A 35 5.09 -17.35 6.00
CA GLU A 35 6.25 -18.02 5.40
C GLU A 35 6.55 -17.42 4.03
N ALA A 36 5.52 -17.21 3.21
CA ALA A 36 5.66 -16.58 1.91
C ALA A 36 6.16 -15.13 2.02
N LYS A 37 5.65 -14.34 2.98
CA LYS A 37 6.17 -13.00 3.28
C LYS A 37 7.64 -13.03 3.66
N ALA A 38 8.03 -13.92 4.57
CA ALA A 38 9.43 -14.09 4.99
C ALA A 38 10.36 -14.55 3.86
N LEU A 39 9.86 -15.34 2.90
CA LEU A 39 10.61 -15.72 1.70
C LEU A 39 10.76 -14.54 0.73
N ALA A 40 9.69 -13.80 0.49
CA ALA A 40 9.70 -12.67 -0.43
C ALA A 40 10.57 -11.50 0.07
N LEU A 41 10.67 -11.30 1.40
CA LEU A 41 11.58 -10.34 2.03
C LEU A 41 13.06 -10.57 1.71
N LYS A 42 13.44 -11.81 1.37
CA LYS A 42 14.83 -12.15 1.02
C LYS A 42 15.19 -11.79 -0.42
N VAL A 43 14.22 -11.34 -1.22
CA VAL A 43 14.46 -11.02 -2.61
C VAL A 43 14.89 -9.56 -2.75
N THR A 44 16.09 -9.39 -3.28
CA THR A 44 16.72 -8.09 -3.52
C THR A 44 17.20 -8.00 -4.96
N GLU A 45 17.19 -6.79 -5.52
CA GLU A 45 17.81 -6.48 -6.80
C GLU A 45 19.08 -5.66 -6.60
N GLY A 46 20.03 -5.77 -7.54
CA GLY A 46 21.34 -5.12 -7.47
C GLY A 46 22.46 -6.04 -6.97
N ASN A 47 23.69 -5.60 -7.17
CA ASN A 47 24.89 -6.34 -6.82
C ASN A 47 25.90 -5.48 -6.05
N ALA A 48 25.90 -5.63 -4.72
CA ALA A 48 26.84 -4.93 -3.84
C ALA A 48 28.32 -5.22 -4.15
N GLU A 49 28.66 -6.43 -4.64
CA GLU A 49 30.03 -6.78 -5.01
C GLU A 49 30.52 -6.00 -6.24
N LYS A 50 29.59 -5.48 -7.05
CA LYS A 50 29.86 -4.60 -8.19
C LYS A 50 29.67 -3.11 -7.85
N GLY A 51 29.39 -2.78 -6.58
CA GLY A 51 29.11 -1.42 -6.13
C GLY A 51 27.74 -0.89 -6.56
N GLU A 52 26.83 -1.77 -6.99
CA GLU A 52 25.44 -1.42 -7.26
C GLU A 52 24.65 -1.35 -5.94
N GLU A 53 23.70 -0.44 -5.87
CA GLU A 53 22.76 -0.35 -4.75
C GLU A 53 21.89 -1.61 -4.70
N VAL A 54 21.77 -2.22 -3.52
CA VAL A 54 20.93 -3.40 -3.32
C VAL A 54 19.61 -2.92 -2.73
N VAL A 55 18.53 -3.09 -3.48
CA VAL A 55 17.18 -2.63 -3.11
C VAL A 55 16.29 -3.85 -2.91
N THR A 56 15.45 -3.82 -1.88
CA THR A 56 14.51 -4.91 -1.61
C THR A 56 13.27 -4.83 -2.49
N CYS A 57 12.52 -5.92 -2.62
CA CYS A 57 11.27 -5.89 -3.39
C CYS A 57 10.27 -4.86 -2.88
N ILE A 58 10.13 -4.70 -1.56
CA ILE A 58 9.19 -3.75 -0.97
C ILE A 58 9.61 -2.32 -1.29
N GLN A 59 10.90 -2.00 -1.15
CA GLN A 59 11.46 -0.68 -1.49
C GLN A 59 11.28 -0.37 -2.97
N THR A 60 11.60 -1.31 -3.86
CA THR A 60 11.37 -1.15 -5.31
C THR A 60 9.90 -0.91 -5.64
N ILE A 61 8.97 -1.69 -5.07
CA ILE A 61 7.52 -1.51 -5.28
C ILE A 61 7.06 -0.14 -4.78
N ALA A 62 7.51 0.28 -3.59
CA ALA A 62 7.14 1.56 -3.00
C ALA A 62 7.76 2.76 -3.74
N GLY A 63 8.99 2.62 -4.24
CA GLY A 63 9.63 3.57 -5.14
C GLY A 63 8.89 3.71 -6.48
N ASN A 64 8.44 2.59 -7.05
CA ASN A 64 7.62 2.57 -8.26
C ASN A 64 6.24 3.24 -8.02
N LEU A 65 5.61 2.98 -6.88
CA LEU A 65 4.38 3.67 -6.47
C LEU A 65 4.59 5.19 -6.40
N THR A 66 5.59 5.65 -5.64
CA THR A 66 5.82 7.09 -5.46
C THR A 66 6.19 7.80 -6.77
N THR A 67 6.97 7.13 -7.63
CA THR A 67 7.28 7.63 -8.97
C THR A 67 6.02 7.73 -9.83
N GLY A 68 5.15 6.71 -9.81
CA GLY A 68 3.87 6.70 -10.53
C GLY A 68 2.95 7.83 -10.08
N LEU A 69 2.85 8.07 -8.76
CA LEU A 69 2.06 9.18 -8.20
C LEU A 69 2.58 10.55 -8.69
N GLN A 70 3.88 10.77 -8.65
CA GLN A 70 4.48 12.04 -9.11
C GLN A 70 4.25 12.31 -10.61
N ARG A 71 4.20 11.26 -11.43
CA ARG A 71 3.95 11.37 -12.87
C ARG A 71 2.47 11.49 -13.23
N GLY A 72 1.56 11.19 -12.30
CA GLY A 72 0.13 11.08 -12.58
C GLY A 72 -0.17 9.90 -13.51
N ASP A 73 0.45 8.74 -13.25
CA ASP A 73 0.13 7.49 -13.92
C ASP A 73 -1.32 7.05 -13.67
N ASP A 74 -1.81 6.06 -14.42
CA ASP A 74 -3.17 5.53 -14.26
C ASP A 74 -3.37 4.97 -12.83
N ASP A 75 -4.43 5.43 -12.15
CA ASP A 75 -4.72 5.09 -10.76
C ASP A 75 -4.81 3.57 -10.53
N ARG A 76 -5.15 2.76 -11.54
CA ARG A 76 -5.14 1.28 -11.41
C ARG A 76 -3.78 0.76 -10.98
N VAL A 77 -2.68 1.34 -11.45
CA VAL A 77 -1.33 0.92 -11.10
C VAL A 77 -1.04 1.26 -9.63
N SER A 78 -1.37 2.47 -9.21
CA SER A 78 -1.20 2.92 -7.82
C SER A 78 -2.07 2.10 -6.85
N VAL A 79 -3.33 1.86 -7.20
CA VAL A 79 -4.25 1.02 -6.43
C VAL A 79 -3.70 -0.40 -6.31
N ALA A 80 -3.19 -0.99 -7.38
CA ALA A 80 -2.57 -2.31 -7.35
C ALA A 80 -1.36 -2.42 -6.39
N TYR A 81 -0.44 -1.45 -6.44
CA TYR A 81 0.68 -1.42 -5.50
C TYR A 81 0.23 -1.18 -4.06
N LEU A 82 -0.77 -0.33 -3.84
CA LEU A 82 -1.33 -0.08 -2.52
C LEU A 82 -2.02 -1.34 -1.96
N MET A 83 -2.75 -2.11 -2.78
CA MET A 83 -3.35 -3.38 -2.36
C MET A 83 -2.27 -4.37 -1.92
N LEU A 84 -1.24 -4.55 -2.76
CA LEU A 84 -0.11 -5.43 -2.47
C LEU A 84 0.62 -5.03 -1.18
N LEU A 85 0.99 -3.75 -1.04
CA LEU A 85 1.70 -3.25 0.13
C LEU A 85 0.85 -3.35 1.40
N CYS A 86 -0.45 -3.05 1.34
CA CYS A 86 -1.33 -3.23 2.50
C CYS A 86 -1.38 -4.69 2.94
N GLY A 87 -1.59 -5.63 2.01
CA GLY A 87 -1.62 -7.06 2.35
C GLY A 87 -0.28 -7.61 2.84
N TRP A 88 0.83 -7.13 2.28
CA TRP A 88 2.17 -7.58 2.66
C TRP A 88 2.54 -7.07 4.06
N LEU A 89 2.39 -5.77 4.34
CA LEU A 89 2.83 -5.16 5.60
C LEU A 89 1.89 -5.46 6.77
N PHE A 90 0.63 -5.84 6.51
CA PHE A 90 -0.33 -6.16 7.57
C PHE A 90 0.16 -7.35 8.40
N GLU A 91 0.22 -7.16 9.73
CA GLU A 91 0.72 -8.15 10.70
C GLU A 91 2.15 -8.66 10.39
N ASP A 92 3.00 -7.83 9.79
CA ASP A 92 4.40 -8.18 9.51
C ASP A 92 5.36 -7.01 9.85
N PRO A 93 5.87 -6.95 11.09
CA PRO A 93 6.82 -5.92 11.51
C PRO A 93 8.14 -5.92 10.73
N ASP A 94 8.57 -7.06 10.18
CA ASP A 94 9.81 -7.13 9.40
C ASP A 94 9.61 -6.44 8.04
N ALA A 95 8.47 -6.70 7.39
CA ALA A 95 8.08 -6.01 6.16
C ALA A 95 7.87 -4.50 6.37
N VAL A 96 7.30 -4.10 7.52
CA VAL A 96 7.21 -2.68 7.88
C VAL A 96 8.59 -2.08 8.06
N ASN A 97 9.52 -2.74 8.76
CA ASN A 97 10.88 -2.23 8.94
C ASN A 97 11.63 -2.10 7.61
N ASP A 98 11.46 -3.06 6.71
CA ASP A 98 12.07 -3.02 5.37
C ASP A 98 11.57 -1.80 4.56
N PHE A 99 10.25 -1.57 4.56
CA PHE A 99 9.63 -0.38 3.96
C PHE A 99 10.16 0.92 4.56
N LEU A 100 10.29 0.98 5.90
CA LEU A 100 10.77 2.15 6.62
C LEU A 100 12.26 2.45 6.40
N GLY A 101 13.00 1.53 5.79
CA GLY A 101 14.37 1.79 5.31
C GLY A 101 14.45 2.96 4.33
N GLU A 102 13.38 3.20 3.56
CA GLU A 102 13.25 4.34 2.64
C GLU A 102 12.24 5.38 3.15
N GLY A 103 12.65 6.16 4.15
CA GLY A 103 11.77 7.14 4.81
C GLY A 103 11.13 8.23 3.91
N SER A 104 11.69 8.47 2.73
CA SER A 104 11.15 9.42 1.74
C SER A 104 9.76 9.01 1.21
N ILE A 105 9.43 7.72 1.27
CA ILE A 105 8.15 7.19 0.79
C ILE A 105 6.99 7.72 1.64
N ILE A 106 7.13 7.74 2.98
CA ILE A 106 6.07 8.26 3.89
C ILE A 106 5.72 9.71 3.53
N GLN A 107 6.73 10.54 3.31
CA GLN A 107 6.53 11.94 2.94
C GLN A 107 5.84 12.09 1.59
N SER A 108 6.15 11.19 0.64
CA SER A 108 5.50 11.16 -0.67
C SER A 108 4.03 10.77 -0.56
N LEU A 109 3.68 9.78 0.26
CA LEU A 109 2.29 9.40 0.53
C LEU A 109 1.51 10.53 1.22
N ILE A 110 2.08 11.17 2.25
CA ILE A 110 1.44 12.30 2.93
C ILE A 110 1.17 13.45 1.94
N ARG A 111 2.13 13.73 1.06
CA ARG A 111 2.00 14.76 0.03
C ARG A 111 0.87 14.42 -0.95
N GLU A 112 0.82 13.19 -1.45
CA GLU A 112 -0.24 12.71 -2.35
C GLU A 112 -1.62 12.90 -1.71
N ILE A 113 -1.78 12.47 -0.45
CA ILE A 113 -3.06 12.61 0.26
C ILE A 113 -3.51 14.07 0.33
N LYS A 114 -2.59 14.99 0.61
CA LYS A 114 -2.88 16.42 0.75
C LYS A 114 -3.17 17.11 -0.59
N GLN A 115 -2.53 16.66 -1.65
CA GLN A 115 -2.62 17.27 -2.98
C GLN A 115 -3.68 16.62 -3.87
N SER A 116 -4.24 15.48 -3.44
CA SER A 116 -5.29 14.77 -4.16
C SER A 116 -6.48 15.68 -4.51
N GLY A 117 -6.86 15.66 -5.79
CA GLY A 117 -8.02 16.40 -6.29
C GLY A 117 -9.34 15.86 -5.71
N VAL A 118 -10.39 16.68 -5.74
CA VAL A 118 -11.70 16.38 -5.13
C VAL A 118 -12.33 15.07 -5.64
N GLY A 119 -12.02 14.66 -6.88
CA GLY A 119 -12.52 13.41 -7.48
C GLY A 119 -11.62 12.19 -7.30
N ASN A 120 -10.38 12.35 -6.80
CA ASN A 120 -9.50 11.20 -6.54
C ASN A 120 -9.74 10.72 -5.10
N ILE A 121 -10.43 9.58 -4.97
CA ILE A 121 -10.82 9.00 -3.68
C ILE A 121 -9.97 7.77 -3.36
N LEU A 122 -9.75 6.90 -4.34
CA LEU A 122 -9.15 5.58 -4.12
C LEU A 122 -7.71 5.68 -3.63
N VAL A 123 -6.85 6.39 -4.37
CA VAL A 123 -5.42 6.49 -4.07
C VAL A 123 -5.16 7.16 -2.72
N PRO A 124 -5.70 8.35 -2.39
CA PRO A 124 -5.45 8.96 -1.09
C PRO A 124 -6.08 8.18 0.06
N GLY A 125 -7.24 7.54 -0.15
CA GLY A 125 -7.87 6.68 0.86
C GLY A 125 -7.01 5.47 1.21
N LEU A 126 -6.54 4.74 0.20
CA LEU A 126 -5.66 3.58 0.38
C LEU A 126 -4.28 3.97 0.91
N SER A 127 -3.78 5.15 0.56
CA SER A 127 -2.54 5.69 1.14
C SER A 127 -2.69 5.94 2.64
N CYS A 128 -3.85 6.44 3.11
CA CYS A 128 -4.13 6.54 4.55
C CYS A 128 -4.22 5.16 5.22
N VAL A 129 -4.82 4.16 4.56
CA VAL A 129 -4.85 2.78 5.07
C VAL A 129 -3.43 2.23 5.23
N LEU A 130 -2.59 2.34 4.20
CA LEU A 130 -1.20 1.90 4.24
C LEU A 130 -0.41 2.61 5.35
N LEU A 131 -0.54 3.93 5.49
CA LEU A 131 0.08 4.69 6.58
C LEU A 131 -0.42 4.24 7.97
N GLY A 132 -1.70 3.87 8.07
CA GLY A 132 -2.28 3.29 9.28
C GLY A 132 -1.64 1.94 9.64
N ILE A 133 -1.48 1.05 8.66
CA ILE A 133 -0.82 -0.26 8.81
C ILE A 133 0.64 -0.08 9.23
N ILE A 134 1.38 0.79 8.53
CA ILE A 134 2.78 1.10 8.85
C ILE A 134 2.88 1.62 10.27
N TYR A 135 2.02 2.57 10.66
CA TYR A 135 2.01 3.07 12.02
C TYR A 135 1.71 1.94 13.00
N GLU A 136 0.66 1.16 12.76
CA GLU A 136 0.20 0.10 13.65
C GLU A 136 1.27 -0.95 13.96
N PHE A 137 1.97 -1.44 12.96
CA PHE A 137 2.97 -2.50 13.11
C PHE A 137 4.43 -1.99 13.19
N SER A 138 4.63 -0.68 13.27
CA SER A 138 5.93 -0.08 13.64
C SER A 138 6.19 -0.17 15.14
N THR A 139 7.47 -0.23 15.50
CA THR A 139 7.96 -0.27 16.88
C THR A 139 8.85 0.93 17.18
N LYS A 140 9.24 1.12 18.44
CA LYS A 140 10.27 2.09 18.84
C LYS A 140 11.63 1.86 18.17
N ASP A 141 11.91 0.62 17.77
CA ASP A 141 13.18 0.18 17.20
C ASP A 141 13.15 0.11 15.66
N SER A 142 12.01 0.42 15.03
CA SER A 142 11.88 0.55 13.58
C SER A 142 12.84 1.61 13.02
N PRO A 143 13.31 1.48 11.75
CA PRO A 143 14.21 2.46 11.12
C PRO A 143 13.70 3.90 11.19
N ILE A 144 12.38 4.07 11.10
CA ILE A 144 11.69 5.27 11.57
C ILE A 144 10.89 4.87 12.81
N PRO A 145 11.25 5.39 14.00
CA PRO A 145 10.57 5.01 15.23
C PRO A 145 9.07 5.33 15.18
N ARG A 146 8.26 4.46 15.78
CA ARG A 146 6.79 4.61 15.90
C ARG A 146 6.34 5.99 16.34
N GLU A 147 7.03 6.59 17.32
CA GLU A 147 6.74 7.95 17.80
C GLU A 147 6.93 9.02 16.70
N THR A 148 7.96 8.87 15.89
CA THR A 148 8.22 9.73 14.73
C THR A 148 7.11 9.59 13.70
N ILE A 149 6.67 8.36 13.40
CA ILE A 149 5.56 8.12 12.46
C ILE A 149 4.27 8.74 12.99
N HIS A 150 3.94 8.54 14.26
CA HIS A 150 2.78 9.17 14.91
C HIS A 150 2.81 10.69 14.77
N ASN A 151 3.98 11.31 15.00
CA ASN A 151 4.15 12.76 14.84
C ASN A 151 3.99 13.20 13.39
N LEU A 152 4.51 12.44 12.42
CA LEU A 152 4.35 12.72 10.99
C LEU A 152 2.89 12.64 10.54
N LEU A 153 2.12 11.65 11.03
CA LEU A 153 0.69 11.55 10.72
C LEU A 153 -0.10 12.71 11.33
N ASN A 154 0.14 13.05 12.59
CA ASN A 154 -0.60 14.11 13.27
C ASN A 154 -0.25 15.52 12.77
N SER A 155 1.04 15.81 12.54
CA SER A 155 1.50 17.14 12.11
C SER A 155 1.47 17.32 10.60
N GLY A 156 1.80 16.27 9.84
CA GLY A 156 1.92 16.31 8.39
C GLY A 156 0.57 16.23 7.70
N LEU A 157 -0.27 15.28 8.12
CA LEU A 157 -1.58 15.02 7.53
C LEU A 157 -2.73 15.60 8.38
N GLY A 158 -2.71 15.33 9.68
CA GLY A 158 -3.77 15.71 10.61
C GLY A 158 -4.88 14.67 10.70
N ARG A 159 -5.39 14.49 11.93
CA ARG A 159 -6.40 13.49 12.28
C ARG A 159 -7.67 13.58 11.44
N GLU A 160 -8.21 14.78 11.27
CA GLU A 160 -9.45 15.00 10.52
C GLU A 160 -9.31 14.56 9.07
N GLN A 161 -8.20 14.95 8.41
CA GLN A 161 -7.94 14.58 7.03
C GLN A 161 -7.73 13.07 6.87
N TYR A 162 -7.01 12.43 7.79
CA TYR A 162 -6.84 10.99 7.81
C TYR A 162 -8.20 10.25 7.83
N ILE A 163 -9.06 10.63 8.77
CA ILE A 163 -10.40 10.04 8.96
C ILE A 163 -11.29 10.30 7.74
N ASP A 164 -11.29 11.52 7.21
CA ASP A 164 -12.08 11.91 6.04
C ASP A 164 -11.73 11.04 4.82
N LYS A 165 -10.44 10.81 4.56
CA LYS A 165 -9.98 10.03 3.40
C LYS A 165 -10.38 8.56 3.48
N ILE A 166 -10.25 7.93 4.65
CA ILE A 166 -10.69 6.54 4.85
C ILE A 166 -12.22 6.44 4.78
N THR A 167 -12.94 7.43 5.33
CA THR A 167 -14.41 7.45 5.28
C THR A 167 -14.91 7.56 3.84
N LYS A 168 -14.34 8.46 3.04
CA LYS A 168 -14.67 8.59 1.62
C LYS A 168 -14.35 7.33 0.81
N LEU A 169 -13.22 6.67 1.10
CA LEU A 169 -12.89 5.37 0.49
C LEU A 169 -13.97 4.33 0.79
N ARG A 170 -14.44 4.25 2.04
CA ARG A 170 -15.49 3.32 2.44
C ARG A 170 -16.83 3.60 1.76
N GLU A 171 -17.14 4.86 1.50
CA GLU A 171 -18.37 5.31 0.86
C GLU A 171 -18.36 5.20 -0.67
N ASP A 172 -17.17 5.10 -1.27
CA ASP A 172 -17.01 5.00 -2.73
C ASP A 172 -17.73 3.76 -3.28
N PRO A 173 -18.55 3.88 -4.34
CA PRO A 173 -19.29 2.75 -4.90
C PRO A 173 -18.40 1.56 -5.31
N LEU A 174 -17.17 1.81 -5.78
CA LEU A 174 -16.23 0.76 -6.17
C LEU A 174 -15.78 -0.10 -4.97
N VAL A 175 -15.96 0.40 -3.75
CA VAL A 175 -15.70 -0.34 -2.51
C VAL A 175 -17.02 -0.77 -1.87
N ARG A 176 -17.93 0.16 -1.61
CA ARG A 176 -19.19 -0.10 -0.88
C ARG A 176 -20.06 -1.13 -1.57
N ASP A 177 -20.25 -0.99 -2.88
CA ASP A 177 -21.19 -1.78 -3.68
C ASP A 177 -20.49 -2.91 -4.44
N PHE A 178 -19.23 -3.20 -4.10
CA PHE A 178 -18.35 -4.12 -4.84
C PHE A 178 -18.99 -5.48 -5.15
N GLU A 179 -19.79 -6.06 -4.24
CA GLU A 179 -20.45 -7.35 -4.42
C GLU A 179 -21.61 -7.32 -5.43
N VAL A 180 -22.18 -6.14 -5.66
CA VAL A 180 -23.39 -5.94 -6.48
C VAL A 180 -23.06 -5.30 -7.83
N LEU A 181 -21.93 -4.59 -7.92
CA LEU A 181 -21.46 -4.02 -9.18
C LEU A 181 -21.19 -5.12 -10.21
N SER A 182 -21.78 -4.97 -11.39
CA SER A 182 -21.55 -5.89 -12.51
C SER A 182 -20.09 -5.82 -12.95
N ARG A 183 -19.29 -6.81 -12.56
CA ARG A 183 -17.87 -6.98 -12.93
C ARG A 183 -17.65 -7.26 -14.43
N THR A 184 -18.68 -7.12 -15.26
CA THR A 184 -18.56 -7.21 -16.69
C THR A 184 -17.72 -6.03 -17.16
N GLY A 185 -16.48 -6.29 -17.56
CA GLY A 185 -15.53 -5.31 -18.10
C GLY A 185 -15.94 -4.69 -19.45
N ARG A 186 -17.24 -4.47 -19.64
CA ARG A 186 -17.80 -3.69 -20.75
C ARG A 186 -17.75 -2.24 -20.31
N SER A 187 -16.77 -1.51 -20.80
CA SER A 187 -16.89 -0.07 -20.87
C SER A 187 -18.07 0.26 -21.78
N ASP A 188 -18.96 1.16 -21.35
CA ASP A 188 -20.07 1.67 -22.19
C ASP A 188 -19.56 2.53 -23.36
N ARG A 189 -18.24 2.71 -23.46
CA ARG A 189 -17.54 3.47 -24.50
C ARG A 189 -16.62 2.55 -25.29
N ASP A 190 -16.83 2.50 -26.59
CA ASP A 190 -16.02 1.70 -27.52
C ASP A 190 -14.52 2.05 -27.38
N GLY A 191 -13.69 1.06 -27.06
CA GLY A 191 -12.24 1.20 -26.89
C GLY A 191 -11.73 1.70 -25.52
N ALA A 192 -12.59 1.95 -24.53
CA ALA A 192 -12.13 2.28 -23.17
C ALA A 192 -11.74 1.00 -22.39
N LEU A 193 -10.65 1.08 -21.62
CA LEU A 193 -10.22 0.00 -20.73
C LEU A 193 -11.33 -0.33 -19.70
N PRO A 194 -11.46 -1.60 -19.26
CA PRO A 194 -12.36 -1.96 -18.16
C PRO A 194 -12.13 -1.08 -16.92
N GLU A 195 -13.14 -0.89 -16.08
CA GLU A 195 -13.01 -0.14 -14.82
C GLU A 195 -12.75 -1.09 -13.64
N ILE A 196 -11.71 -1.93 -13.77
CA ILE A 196 -11.32 -2.89 -12.72
C ILE A 196 -10.16 -2.28 -11.93
N PHE A 197 -10.44 -1.91 -10.68
CA PHE A 197 -9.47 -1.34 -9.76
C PHE A 197 -9.09 -2.31 -8.64
N PHE A 198 -10.07 -3.10 -8.16
CA PHE A 198 -9.93 -3.89 -6.96
C PHE A 198 -10.01 -5.40 -7.20
N ASP A 199 -9.25 -6.13 -6.40
CA ASP A 199 -9.40 -7.56 -6.20
C ASP A 199 -10.43 -7.85 -5.09
N ALA A 200 -11.14 -8.98 -5.20
CA ALA A 200 -12.20 -9.33 -4.26
C ALA A 200 -11.70 -9.64 -2.85
N VAL A 201 -10.59 -10.37 -2.73
CA VAL A 201 -10.01 -10.73 -1.42
C VAL A 201 -9.48 -9.47 -0.73
N PHE A 202 -8.88 -8.54 -1.48
CA PHE A 202 -8.49 -7.26 -0.92
C PHE A 202 -9.69 -6.44 -0.40
N ILE A 203 -10.83 -6.43 -1.12
CA ILE A 203 -12.03 -5.71 -0.66
C ILE A 203 -12.61 -6.32 0.61
N GLU A 204 -12.66 -7.65 0.70
CA GLU A 204 -13.09 -8.34 1.93
C GLU A 204 -12.18 -7.94 3.11
N PHE A 205 -10.86 -8.06 2.93
CA PHE A 205 -9.86 -7.62 3.90
C PHE A 205 -10.08 -6.15 4.33
N LEU A 206 -10.21 -5.24 3.37
CA LEU A 206 -10.40 -3.82 3.64
C LEU A 206 -11.69 -3.57 4.43
N LYS A 207 -12.79 -4.23 4.04
CA LYS A 207 -14.10 -4.08 4.66
C LYS A 207 -14.11 -4.55 6.11
N ASP A 208 -13.46 -5.67 6.39
CA ASP A 208 -13.37 -6.25 7.73
C ASP A 208 -12.54 -5.38 8.69
N HIS A 209 -11.56 -4.65 8.16
CA HIS A 209 -10.62 -3.86 8.96
C HIS A 209 -10.88 -2.35 8.97
N PHE A 210 -11.91 -1.82 8.30
CA PHE A 210 -12.16 -0.37 8.20
C PHE A 210 -12.19 0.35 9.56
N SER A 211 -12.92 -0.20 10.53
CA SER A 211 -13.05 0.41 11.85
C SER A 211 -11.72 0.48 12.59
N HIS A 212 -10.83 -0.47 12.31
CA HIS A 212 -9.52 -0.57 12.89
C HIS A 212 -8.55 0.44 12.24
N PHE A 213 -8.49 0.47 10.91
CA PHE A 213 -7.69 1.46 10.18
C PHE A 213 -8.09 2.90 10.50
N LEU A 214 -9.39 3.18 10.59
CA LEU A 214 -9.89 4.52 10.94
C LEU A 214 -9.37 5.00 12.30
N ARG A 215 -9.17 4.07 13.24
CA ARG A 215 -8.76 4.35 14.62
C ARG A 215 -7.24 4.23 14.82
N ALA A 216 -6.47 3.84 13.80
CA ALA A 216 -5.03 3.68 13.92
C ALA A 216 -4.38 4.99 14.41
N ILE A 217 -4.77 6.13 13.84
CA ILE A 217 -4.22 7.46 14.22
C ILE A 217 -4.51 7.88 15.66
N ASP A 218 -5.50 7.28 16.32
CA ASP A 218 -5.89 7.59 17.70
C ASP A 218 -5.12 6.75 18.73
N ARG A 219 -4.31 5.78 18.30
CA ARG A 219 -3.53 4.96 19.22
C ARG A 219 -2.34 5.72 19.76
N GLU A 220 -2.02 5.50 21.02
CA GLU A 220 -0.85 6.11 21.64
C GLU A 220 0.44 5.47 21.09
N PRO A 221 1.49 6.26 20.78
CA PRO A 221 2.75 5.74 20.26
C PRO A 221 3.52 4.88 21.26
N GLY A 222 3.20 4.93 22.56
CA GLY A 222 3.80 4.07 23.58
C GLY A 222 3.22 2.65 23.66
N ILE A 223 2.16 2.36 22.91
CA ILE A 223 1.51 1.05 22.87
C ILE A 223 1.84 0.39 21.53
N GLU A 224 2.61 -0.68 21.58
CA GLU A 224 2.99 -1.50 20.41
C GLU A 224 2.09 -2.74 20.33
N VAL A 225 1.81 -3.20 19.11
CA VAL A 225 0.99 -4.39 18.86
C VAL A 225 1.89 -5.62 18.83
N PRO A 226 1.71 -6.60 19.74
CA PRO A 226 2.45 -7.84 19.66
C PRO A 226 1.92 -8.70 18.51
N VAL A 227 2.81 -9.04 17.58
CA VAL A 227 2.57 -9.90 16.44
C VAL A 227 3.29 -11.23 16.65
N MET A 228 2.58 -12.34 16.49
CA MET A 228 3.15 -13.68 16.60
C MET A 228 3.46 -14.22 15.20
N THR A 229 4.72 -14.22 14.80
CA THR A 229 5.14 -14.77 13.49
C THR A 229 5.97 -16.02 13.71
N ASN A 230 5.52 -17.17 13.21
CA ASN A 230 6.23 -18.47 13.31
C ASN A 230 6.63 -18.85 14.76
N GLY A 231 5.77 -18.54 15.74
CA GLY A 231 6.01 -18.82 17.15
C GLY A 231 6.94 -17.84 17.87
N ILE A 232 7.38 -16.77 17.21
CA ILE A 232 8.19 -15.69 17.78
C ILE A 232 7.32 -14.45 17.96
N GLN A 233 7.26 -13.92 19.17
CA GLN A 233 6.62 -12.63 19.45
C GLN A 233 7.50 -11.49 18.95
N LYS A 234 6.95 -10.62 18.11
CA LYS A 234 7.56 -9.41 17.58
C LYS A 234 6.66 -8.22 17.92
N GLY A 235 7.22 -7.07 18.25
CA GLY A 235 6.46 -5.95 18.84
C GLY A 235 6.41 -6.06 20.36
#